data_AF-A0AAE1DH15-F1
#
_entry.id   AF-A0AAE1DH15-F1
#
_cell.length_a   1.000
_cell.length_b   1.000
_cell.length_c   1.000
_cell.angle_alpha   90.00
_cell.angle_beta   90.00
_cell.angle_gamma   90.00
#
_symmetry.space_group_name_H-M   'P 1'
#
loop_
_entity.id
_entity.type
_entity.pdbx_description
1 polymer ?
#
loop_
_entity_poly.entity_id
_entity_poly.type
_entity_poly.pdbx_seq_one_letter_code
_entity_poly.pdbx_strand_id
1 'polypeptide(L)'
;MSTPSRRKCVTSPDSFCYVCGSFMAPKQKRNISDFVKRAYFSYFKMKLGDQDKTWAPHKVCHSCEESLRQWTKGKDKISFSIPMVWREPRDHITDCYFCLTCVSGFSTKSRHLIQYPNLDSAIRPVLYADDDKGLYSLNSHHLNLMVRVVMFMMWQSSPPKEILIQILNSCQLNCKRLAKQSLMT
;
A
#
# COMPACT_ATOMS: atom_id res chain seq x y z
N MET A 1 -25.46 -1.56 21.60
CA MET A 1 -24.49 -1.07 20.60
C MET A 1 -23.09 -1.35 21.13
N SER A 2 -22.48 -2.45 20.70
CA SER A 2 -21.13 -2.84 21.08
C SER A 2 -20.14 -1.88 20.42
N THR A 3 -19.38 -1.15 21.25
CA THR A 3 -18.22 -0.36 20.81
C THR A 3 -17.32 -1.23 19.90
N PRO A 4 -16.90 -0.77 18.71
CA PRO A 4 -15.95 -1.52 17.90
C PRO A 4 -14.68 -1.66 18.73
N SER A 5 -14.40 -2.87 19.19
CA SER A 5 -13.17 -3.18 19.90
C SER A 5 -12.01 -2.68 19.05
N ARG A 6 -11.09 -1.91 19.65
CA ARG A 6 -9.80 -1.48 19.09
C ARG A 6 -8.92 -2.72 18.86
N ARG A 7 -9.38 -3.63 17.99
CA ARG A 7 -8.74 -4.91 17.72
C ARG A 7 -7.43 -4.62 17.01
N LYS A 8 -6.33 -4.58 17.75
CA LYS A 8 -4.98 -4.57 17.17
C LYS A 8 -4.86 -5.75 16.20
N CYS A 9 -4.06 -5.59 15.15
CA CYS A 9 -3.79 -6.68 14.21
C CYS A 9 -3.33 -7.94 14.96
N VAL A 10 -3.85 -9.09 14.55
CA VAL A 10 -3.41 -10.40 15.06
C VAL A 10 -1.95 -10.64 14.68
N THR A 11 -1.61 -10.33 13.43
CA THR A 11 -0.24 -10.39 12.92
C THR A 11 0.37 -8.99 12.92
N SER A 12 1.56 -8.84 13.47
CA SER A 12 2.31 -7.58 13.39
C SER A 12 2.59 -7.18 11.94
N PRO A 13 2.41 -5.89 11.55
CA PRO A 13 2.78 -5.38 10.23
C PRO A 13 4.24 -5.67 9.85
N ASP A 14 5.16 -5.66 10.83
CA ASP A 14 6.58 -5.95 10.66
C ASP A 14 6.89 -7.43 10.35
N SER A 15 5.88 -8.27 10.25
CA SER A 15 5.99 -9.61 9.67
C SER A 15 5.86 -9.64 8.15
N PHE A 16 5.51 -8.52 7.53
CA PHE A 16 5.38 -8.39 6.08
C PHE A 16 6.41 -7.40 5.54
N CYS A 17 6.89 -7.67 4.32
CA CYS A 17 7.83 -6.78 3.67
C CYS A 17 7.11 -5.52 3.17
N TYR A 18 7.63 -4.35 3.49
CA TYR A 18 7.12 -3.08 2.95
C TYR A 18 7.12 -3.05 1.41
N VAL A 19 8.17 -3.54 0.75
CA VAL A 19 8.34 -3.39 -0.71
C VAL A 19 7.47 -4.37 -1.51
N CYS A 20 7.35 -5.63 -1.09
CA CYS A 20 6.64 -6.67 -1.87
C CYS A 20 5.40 -7.26 -1.17
N GLY A 21 5.08 -6.85 0.05
CA GLY A 21 3.92 -7.34 0.80
C GLY A 21 4.01 -8.79 1.28
N SER A 22 5.09 -9.51 0.99
CA SER A 22 5.22 -10.93 1.35
C SER A 22 5.53 -11.13 2.83
N PHE A 23 5.02 -12.23 3.40
CA PHE A 23 5.35 -12.64 4.76
C PHE A 23 6.85 -12.98 4.90
N MET A 24 7.44 -12.60 6.04
CA MET A 24 8.87 -12.73 6.30
C MET A 24 9.14 -13.60 7.52
N ALA A 25 9.90 -14.68 7.29
CA ALA A 25 10.53 -15.40 8.40
C ALA A 25 11.51 -14.47 9.15
N PRO A 26 11.67 -14.58 10.47
CA PRO A 26 12.50 -13.67 11.27
C PRO A 26 13.92 -13.43 10.71
N LYS A 27 14.59 -14.50 10.25
CA LYS A 27 15.94 -14.42 9.66
C LYS A 27 16.02 -13.58 8.38
N GLN A 28 14.91 -13.43 7.67
CA GLN A 28 14.82 -12.67 6.42
C GLN A 28 14.37 -11.22 6.62
N LYS A 29 13.97 -10.83 7.84
CA LYS A 29 13.60 -9.45 8.13
C LYS A 29 14.84 -8.56 8.17
N ARG A 30 14.72 -7.36 7.61
CA ARG A 30 15.76 -6.34 7.58
C ARG A 30 15.14 -4.99 7.95
N ASN A 31 15.94 -4.15 8.60
CA ASN A 31 15.53 -2.77 8.87
C ASN A 31 15.55 -1.96 7.57
N ILE A 32 14.67 -0.97 7.46
CA ILE A 32 14.68 -0.03 6.34
C ILE A 32 15.81 0.97 6.56
N SER A 33 16.98 0.64 6.00
CA SER A 33 18.17 1.49 6.03
C SER A 33 18.08 2.65 5.05
N ASP A 34 18.96 3.64 5.18
CA ASP A 34 19.02 4.76 4.23
C ASP A 34 19.42 4.31 2.83
N PHE A 35 20.18 3.21 2.71
CA PHE A 35 20.43 2.57 1.43
C PHE A 35 19.11 2.13 0.78
N VAL A 36 18.25 1.41 1.51
CA VAL A 36 16.96 0.94 1.00
C VAL A 36 16.08 2.12 0.58
N LYS A 37 15.99 3.17 1.41
CA LYS A 37 15.22 4.39 1.07
C LYS A 37 15.70 5.03 -0.23
N ARG A 38 17.02 5.20 -0.41
CA ARG A 38 17.60 5.79 -1.62
C ARG A 38 17.41 4.92 -2.85
N ALA A 39 17.72 3.62 -2.75
CA ALA A 39 17.59 2.69 -3.87
C ALA A 39 16.13 2.54 -4.31
N TYR A 40 15.20 2.45 -3.34
CA TYR A 40 13.76 2.41 -3.58
C TYR A 40 13.29 3.66 -4.35
N PHE A 41 13.67 4.85 -3.88
CA PHE A 41 13.33 6.10 -4.58
C PHE A 41 13.93 6.17 -5.98
N SER A 42 15.19 5.79 -6.15
CA SER A 42 15.86 5.79 -7.44
C SER A 42 15.21 4.83 -8.44
N TYR A 43 14.77 3.65 -8.00
CA TYR A 43 14.14 2.65 -8.86
C TYR A 43 12.67 3.01 -9.16
N PHE A 44 11.82 3.10 -8.13
CA PHE A 44 10.38 3.26 -8.28
C PHE A 44 9.93 4.70 -8.49
N LYS A 45 10.84 5.68 -8.36
CA LYS A 45 10.55 7.12 -8.45
C LYS A 45 9.51 7.61 -7.42
N MET A 46 9.42 6.91 -6.28
CA MET A 46 8.50 7.22 -5.19
C MET A 46 9.21 7.15 -3.84
N LYS A 47 8.81 8.03 -2.91
CA LYS A 47 9.38 8.05 -1.56
C LYS A 47 8.81 6.88 -0.75
N LEU A 48 9.65 6.26 0.05
CA LEU A 48 9.22 5.26 1.04
C LEU A 48 8.50 6.01 2.18
N GLY A 49 7.18 5.87 2.24
CA GLY A 49 6.30 6.65 3.11
C GLY A 49 5.83 5.91 4.37
N ASP A 50 5.10 6.64 5.22
CA ASP A 50 4.36 6.13 6.37
C ASP A 50 5.18 5.35 7.41
N GLN A 51 6.49 5.58 7.46
CA GLN A 51 7.39 4.92 8.42
C GLN A 51 7.26 5.46 9.86
N ASP A 52 6.47 6.51 10.06
CA ASP A 52 6.01 7.00 11.36
C ASP A 52 4.66 6.39 11.77
N LYS A 53 4.01 5.64 10.87
CA LYS A 53 2.66 5.10 11.09
C LYS A 53 2.73 3.66 11.55
N THR A 54 2.12 3.39 12.70
CA THR A 54 2.09 2.05 13.30
C THR A 54 1.35 1.00 12.47
N TRP A 55 0.47 1.43 11.54
CA TRP A 55 -0.25 0.55 10.63
C TRP A 55 0.59 0.12 9.42
N ALA A 56 1.69 0.79 9.10
CA ALA A 56 2.54 0.43 7.98
C ALA A 56 3.63 -0.58 8.41
N PRO A 57 4.16 -1.41 7.50
CA PRO A 57 5.34 -2.22 7.81
C PRO A 57 6.60 -1.36 7.92
N HIS A 58 7.46 -1.65 8.90
CA HIS A 58 8.75 -0.96 9.10
C HIS A 58 9.95 -1.82 8.74
N LYS A 59 9.70 -2.96 8.08
CA LYS A 59 10.71 -3.97 7.72
C LYS A 59 10.64 -4.30 6.24
N VAL A 60 11.79 -4.67 5.68
CA VAL A 60 11.90 -5.23 4.33
C VAL A 60 12.46 -6.63 4.38
N CYS A 61 12.15 -7.44 3.38
CA CYS A 61 12.72 -8.76 3.27
C CYS A 61 14.11 -8.68 2.65
N HIS A 62 14.97 -9.63 3.03
CA HIS A 62 16.32 -9.78 2.48
C HIS A 62 16.33 -9.82 0.95
N SER A 63 15.34 -10.49 0.32
CA SER A 63 15.26 -10.57 -1.14
C SER A 63 15.01 -9.21 -1.80
N CYS A 64 14.14 -8.36 -1.24
CA CYS A 64 13.91 -7.02 -1.79
C CYS A 64 15.13 -6.12 -1.59
N GLU A 65 15.75 -6.14 -0.40
CA GLU A 65 16.98 -5.39 -0.16
C GLU A 65 18.09 -5.82 -1.14
N GLU A 66 18.28 -7.12 -1.33
CA GLU A 66 19.31 -7.65 -2.22
C GLU A 66 18.99 -7.38 -3.70
N SER A 67 17.73 -7.42 -4.10
CA SER A 67 17.34 -7.08 -5.48
C SER A 67 17.61 -5.60 -5.78
N LEU A 68 17.30 -4.70 -4.83
CA LEU A 68 17.69 -3.28 -4.92
C LEU A 68 19.22 -3.12 -4.99
N ARG A 69 19.98 -3.89 -4.19
CA ARG A 69 21.45 -3.89 -4.23
C ARG A 69 22.00 -4.33 -5.58
N GLN A 70 21.48 -5.39 -6.16
CA GLN A 70 21.92 -5.85 -7.48
C GLN A 70 21.53 -4.86 -8.57
N TRP A 71 20.34 -4.25 -8.47
CA TRP A 71 19.93 -3.20 -9.39
C TRP A 71 20.87 -1.98 -9.36
N THR A 72 21.29 -1.53 -8.18
CA THR A 72 22.29 -0.44 -8.09
C THR A 72 23.65 -0.78 -8.72
N LYS A 73 23.90 -2.06 -9.02
CA LYS A 73 25.10 -2.54 -9.72
C LYS A 73 24.83 -2.79 -11.22
N GLY A 74 23.69 -2.35 -11.74
CA GLY A 74 23.32 -2.49 -13.16
C GLY A 74 22.76 -3.87 -13.54
N LYS A 75 22.22 -4.64 -12.58
CA LYS A 75 21.57 -5.93 -12.87
C LYS A 75 20.06 -5.85 -12.69
N ASP A 76 19.31 -6.35 -13.65
CA ASP A 76 17.86 -6.39 -13.57
C ASP A 76 17.39 -7.60 -12.76
N LYS A 77 16.95 -7.36 -11.53
CA LYS A 77 16.52 -8.43 -10.59
C LYS A 77 15.21 -8.15 -9.86
N ILE A 78 14.65 -6.96 -9.99
CA ILE A 78 13.36 -6.63 -9.39
C ILE A 78 12.27 -7.03 -10.39
N SER A 79 11.33 -7.86 -9.96
CA SER A 79 10.29 -8.47 -10.81
C SER A 79 9.00 -7.66 -10.94
N PHE A 80 8.97 -6.42 -10.43
CA PHE A 80 7.79 -5.56 -10.48
C PHE A 80 8.15 -4.10 -10.71
N SER A 81 7.28 -3.42 -11.46
CA SER A 81 7.39 -2.00 -11.80
C SER A 81 6.78 -1.09 -10.73
N ILE A 82 5.77 -1.57 -10.02
CA ILE A 82 5.10 -0.86 -8.93
C ILE A 82 5.22 -1.72 -7.68
N PRO A 83 5.77 -1.18 -6.57
CA PRO A 83 5.90 -1.91 -5.32
C PRO A 83 4.52 -2.03 -4.65
N MET A 84 4.48 -2.76 -3.53
CA MET A 84 3.29 -2.80 -2.69
C MET A 84 2.91 -1.37 -2.26
N VAL A 85 1.63 -1.01 -2.38
CA VAL A 85 1.12 0.29 -1.93
C VAL A 85 0.33 0.07 -0.65
N TRP A 86 0.72 0.80 0.41
CA TRP A 86 0.07 0.73 1.72
C TRP A 86 -0.78 1.98 1.95
N ARG A 87 -1.96 1.77 2.53
CA ARG A 87 -2.88 2.79 3.04
C ARG A 87 -3.39 2.35 4.41
N GLU A 88 -3.91 3.29 5.20
CA GLU A 88 -4.47 2.97 6.49
C GLU A 88 -5.70 2.04 6.34
N PRO A 89 -5.73 0.87 7.01
CA PRO A 89 -6.88 -0.02 7.06
C PRO A 89 -8.15 0.69 7.57
N ARG A 90 -9.28 0.53 6.89
CA ARG A 90 -10.57 1.01 7.42
C ARG A 90 -11.01 0.25 8.66
N ASP A 91 -10.77 -1.06 8.67
CA ASP A 91 -11.07 -1.95 9.79
C ASP A 91 -10.23 -3.24 9.72
N HIS A 92 -10.24 -4.02 10.81
CA HIS A 92 -9.44 -5.24 10.94
C HIS A 92 -10.13 -6.53 10.44
N ILE A 93 -11.34 -6.43 9.89
CA ILE A 93 -12.18 -7.58 9.48
C ILE A 93 -12.22 -7.69 7.95
N THR A 94 -12.40 -6.57 7.25
CA THR A 94 -12.66 -6.51 5.80
C THR A 94 -11.53 -5.85 5.02
N ASP A 95 -10.76 -4.96 5.65
CA ASP A 95 -9.80 -4.08 4.97
C ASP A 95 -8.46 -3.99 5.72
N CYS A 96 -8.01 -5.12 6.29
CA CYS A 96 -6.69 -5.20 6.92
C CYS A 96 -5.90 -6.37 6.37
N TYR A 97 -4.92 -6.06 5.52
CA TYR A 97 -4.02 -7.02 4.89
C TYR A 97 -3.37 -7.99 5.88
N PHE A 98 -2.94 -7.49 7.04
CA PHE A 98 -2.24 -8.30 8.04
C PHE A 98 -3.15 -9.29 8.78
N CYS A 99 -4.43 -8.93 8.95
CA CYS A 99 -5.42 -9.80 9.59
C CYS A 99 -5.99 -10.81 8.60
N LEU A 100 -6.17 -10.39 7.34
CA LEU A 100 -6.73 -11.22 6.28
C LEU A 100 -5.71 -12.19 5.66
N THR A 101 -4.41 -11.91 5.79
CA THR A 101 -3.38 -12.85 5.35
C THR A 101 -3.18 -13.93 6.41
N CYS A 102 -3.68 -15.13 6.14
CA CYS A 102 -3.47 -16.30 7.00
C CYS A 102 -2.00 -16.75 6.92
N VAL A 103 -1.23 -16.52 7.98
CA VAL A 103 0.18 -16.91 8.06
C VAL A 103 0.45 -18.00 9.11
N SER A 104 -0.54 -18.32 9.94
CA SER A 104 -0.44 -19.38 10.95
C SER A 104 -0.28 -20.75 10.29
N GLY A 105 0.70 -21.53 10.75
CA GLY A 105 0.97 -22.88 10.23
C GLY A 105 1.87 -22.92 8.99
N PHE A 106 2.25 -21.78 8.41
CA PHE A 106 3.18 -21.76 7.29
C PHE A 106 4.65 -21.77 7.76
N SER A 107 5.43 -22.67 7.16
CA SER A 107 6.87 -22.77 7.34
C SER A 107 7.59 -22.08 6.18
N THR A 108 8.93 -21.97 6.26
CA THR A 108 9.75 -21.50 5.13
C THR A 108 9.46 -22.28 3.84
N LYS A 109 9.18 -23.59 3.95
CA LYS A 109 8.92 -24.46 2.79
C LYS A 109 7.54 -24.22 2.20
N SER A 110 6.52 -24.00 3.03
CA SER A 110 5.12 -23.82 2.58
C SER A 110 4.72 -22.35 2.37
N ARG A 111 5.61 -21.38 2.61
CA ARG A 111 5.33 -19.94 2.47
C ARG A 111 4.78 -19.53 1.10
N HIS A 112 5.13 -20.25 0.04
CA HIS A 112 4.64 -20.01 -1.31
C HIS A 112 3.13 -20.28 -1.48
N LEU A 113 2.52 -21.03 -0.56
CA LEU A 113 1.08 -21.33 -0.53
C LEU A 113 0.26 -20.25 0.19
N ILE A 114 0.91 -19.26 0.81
CA ILE A 114 0.21 -18.15 1.45
C ILE A 114 -0.52 -17.35 0.39
N GLN A 115 -1.83 -17.19 0.57
CA GLN A 115 -2.65 -16.33 -0.27
C GLN A 115 -2.61 -14.89 0.26
N TYR A 116 -2.33 -13.97 -0.64
CA TYR A 116 -2.25 -12.55 -0.33
C TYR A 116 -3.46 -11.82 -0.93
N PRO A 117 -4.32 -11.18 -0.12
CA PRO A 117 -5.49 -10.47 -0.61
C PRO A 117 -5.06 -9.18 -1.34
N ASN A 118 -5.87 -8.74 -2.31
CA ASN A 118 -5.75 -7.39 -2.87
C ASN A 118 -6.85 -6.53 -2.23
N LEU A 119 -6.47 -5.46 -1.54
CA LEU A 119 -7.37 -4.66 -0.72
C LEU A 119 -7.20 -3.18 -1.04
N ASP A 120 -8.20 -2.37 -0.68
CA ASP A 120 -8.04 -0.92 -0.75
C ASP A 120 -6.91 -0.47 0.16
N SER A 121 -6.82 -0.98 1.40
CA SER A 121 -5.72 -0.63 2.30
C SER A 121 -4.34 -1.09 1.82
N ALA A 122 -4.27 -2.06 0.90
CA ALA A 122 -3.02 -2.74 0.55
C ALA A 122 -3.10 -3.31 -0.87
N ILE A 123 -2.61 -2.53 -1.83
CA ILE A 123 -2.61 -2.90 -3.25
C ILE A 123 -1.34 -3.69 -3.55
N ARG A 124 -1.51 -4.87 -4.15
CA ARG A 124 -0.41 -5.78 -4.48
C ARG A 124 0.56 -5.19 -5.51
N PRO A 125 1.85 -5.60 -5.52
CA PRO A 125 2.81 -5.14 -6.52
C PRO A 125 2.37 -5.50 -7.94
N VAL A 126 2.67 -4.63 -8.90
CA VAL A 126 2.41 -4.88 -10.33
C VAL A 126 3.67 -5.45 -10.96
N LEU A 127 3.62 -6.74 -11.28
CA LEU A 127 4.70 -7.48 -11.93
C LEU A 127 4.98 -6.93 -13.35
N TYR A 128 6.17 -7.20 -13.86
CA TYR A 128 6.42 -7.05 -15.30
C TYR A 128 5.67 -8.13 -16.09
N ALA A 129 5.28 -7.82 -17.33
CA ALA A 129 4.43 -8.70 -18.15
C ALA A 129 5.01 -10.11 -18.35
N ASP A 130 6.34 -10.24 -18.42
CA ASP A 130 7.02 -11.52 -18.65
C ASP A 130 7.15 -12.37 -17.37
N ASP A 131 6.92 -11.76 -16.20
CA ASP A 131 7.01 -12.42 -14.89
C ASP A 131 5.62 -12.87 -14.35
N ASP A 132 4.54 -12.51 -15.04
CA ASP A 132 3.17 -12.87 -14.64
C ASP A 132 2.84 -14.32 -15.03
N LYS A 133 3.26 -15.27 -14.18
CA LYS A 133 2.83 -16.67 -14.27
C LYS A 133 1.42 -16.85 -13.71
N GLY A 134 0.45 -16.21 -14.37
CA GLY A 134 -0.97 -16.52 -14.32
C GLY A 134 -1.76 -15.95 -13.13
N LEU A 135 -2.49 -14.86 -13.37
CA LEU A 135 -3.91 -14.75 -13.01
C LEU A 135 -4.62 -13.62 -13.83
N TYR A 136 -5.28 -14.04 -14.92
CA TYR A 136 -6.24 -13.33 -15.80
C TYR A 136 -5.74 -12.09 -16.58
N SER A 137 -5.68 -12.26 -17.90
CA SER A 137 -5.61 -11.22 -18.92
C SER A 137 -6.85 -10.31 -18.88
N LEU A 138 -6.64 -9.00 -18.70
CA LEU A 138 -7.42 -7.96 -19.38
C LEU A 138 -6.49 -6.78 -19.74
N ASN A 139 -6.05 -6.78 -21.00
CA ASN A 139 -5.62 -5.66 -21.84
C ASN A 139 -5.13 -4.38 -21.13
N SER A 140 -3.81 -4.13 -21.10
CA SER A 140 -3.32 -2.82 -20.62
C SER A 140 -1.93 -2.41 -21.14
N HIS A 141 -1.84 -2.10 -22.43
CA HIS A 141 -0.81 -1.15 -22.89
C HIS A 141 -1.27 0.31 -22.73
N HIS A 142 -2.58 0.54 -22.53
CA HIS A 142 -3.17 1.88 -22.38
C HIS A 142 -3.47 2.27 -20.91
N LEU A 143 -3.65 1.32 -19.97
CA LEU A 143 -3.81 1.69 -18.54
C LEU A 143 -2.48 1.89 -17.81
N ASN A 144 -1.33 1.48 -18.34
CA ASN A 144 -0.04 1.72 -17.67
C ASN A 144 0.37 3.20 -17.62
N LEU A 145 0.03 4.01 -18.64
CA LEU A 145 0.25 5.46 -18.58
C LEU A 145 -0.82 6.14 -17.73
N MET A 146 -2.09 5.75 -17.89
CA MET A 146 -3.19 6.31 -17.10
C MET A 146 -3.05 6.00 -15.61
N VAL A 147 -2.61 4.80 -15.21
CA VAL A 147 -2.36 4.46 -13.80
C VAL A 147 -1.19 5.25 -13.23
N ARG A 148 -0.10 5.47 -14.00
CA ARG A 148 1.03 6.32 -13.56
C ARG A 148 0.62 7.78 -13.40
N VAL A 149 -0.20 8.31 -14.32
CA VAL A 149 -0.72 9.69 -14.27
C VAL A 149 -1.76 9.84 -13.17
N VAL A 150 -2.68 8.88 -13.00
CA VAL A 150 -3.73 8.92 -11.96
C VAL A 150 -3.12 8.70 -10.58
N MET A 151 -2.13 7.82 -10.39
CA MET A 151 -1.38 7.73 -9.12
C MET A 151 -0.58 9.00 -8.82
N PHE A 152 0.03 9.63 -9.84
CA PHE A 152 0.72 10.90 -9.69
C PHE A 152 -0.26 12.04 -9.32
N MET A 153 -1.44 12.07 -9.94
CA MET A 153 -2.51 13.01 -9.60
C MET A 153 -3.09 12.74 -8.21
N MET A 154 -3.33 11.48 -7.83
CA MET A 154 -3.85 11.12 -6.51
C MET A 154 -2.83 11.36 -5.38
N TRP A 155 -1.52 11.23 -5.64
CA TRP A 155 -0.46 11.56 -4.68
C TRP A 155 -0.32 13.09 -4.50
N GLN A 156 -0.44 13.87 -5.57
CA GLN A 156 -0.42 15.34 -5.48
C GLN A 156 -1.70 15.93 -4.88
N SER A 157 -2.79 15.14 -4.85
CA SER A 157 -4.10 15.55 -4.34
C SER A 157 -4.32 15.26 -2.85
N SER A 158 -3.31 15.41 -1.98
CA SER A 158 -3.63 15.82 -0.61
C SER A 158 -3.86 17.32 -0.65
N PRO A 159 -5.09 17.83 -0.45
CA PRO A 159 -5.30 19.27 -0.48
C PRO A 159 -4.48 19.88 0.65
N PRO A 160 -3.67 20.94 0.42
CA PRO A 160 -3.17 21.75 1.51
C PRO A 160 -4.35 22.13 2.40
N LYS A 161 -4.18 22.06 3.72
CA LYS A 161 -5.25 22.13 4.73
C LYS A 161 -6.20 23.34 4.56
N GLU A 162 -5.79 24.35 3.79
CA GLU A 162 -6.58 25.52 3.41
C GLU A 162 -7.71 25.23 2.41
N ILE A 163 -7.57 24.28 1.49
CA ILE A 163 -8.61 23.94 0.49
C ILE A 163 -9.78 23.19 1.15
N LEU A 164 -9.49 22.35 2.16
CA LEU A 164 -10.52 21.67 2.96
C LEU A 164 -11.39 22.67 3.74
N ILE A 165 -10.81 23.77 4.22
CA ILE A 165 -11.56 24.83 4.92
C ILE A 165 -12.46 25.58 3.93
N GLN A 166 -12.01 25.84 2.70
CA GLN A 166 -12.84 26.48 1.68
C GLN A 166 -13.99 25.60 1.20
N ILE A 167 -13.76 24.29 1.03
CA ILE A 167 -14.80 23.33 0.64
C ILE A 167 -15.81 23.09 1.78
N LEU A 168 -15.36 23.04 3.05
CA LEU A 168 -16.26 22.95 4.20
C LEU A 168 -17.12 24.21 4.34
N ASN A 169 -16.55 25.39 4.13
CA ASN A 169 -17.28 26.66 4.20
C ASN A 169 -18.31 26.80 3.06
N SER A 170 -17.98 26.35 1.84
CA SER A 170 -18.92 26.38 0.71
C SER A 170 -20.06 25.35 0.87
N CYS A 171 -19.77 24.16 1.41
CA CYS A 171 -20.79 23.18 1.79
C CYS A 171 -21.70 23.69 2.92
N GLN A 172 -21.16 24.37 3.94
CA GLN A 172 -21.98 24.95 5.02
C GLN A 172 -22.87 26.10 4.55
N LEU A 173 -22.41 26.94 3.62
CA LEU A 173 -23.22 28.01 3.03
C LEU A 173 -24.38 27.45 2.19
N ASN A 174 -24.14 26.38 1.42
CA ASN A 174 -25.21 25.72 0.64
C ASN A 174 -26.23 25.00 1.53
N CYS A 175 -25.79 24.39 2.64
CA CYS A 175 -26.70 23.74 3.60
C CYS A 175 -27.65 24.76 4.28
N LYS A 176 -27.15 25.96 4.61
CA LYS A 176 -27.97 27.06 5.16
C LYS A 176 -28.95 27.66 4.16
N ARG A 177 -28.64 27.61 2.85
CA ARG A 177 -29.51 28.13 1.78
C ARG A 177 -30.67 27.19 1.47
N LEU A 178 -30.42 25.88 1.52
CA LEU A 178 -31.44 24.83 1.35
C LEU A 178 -32.37 24.73 2.58
N ALA A 179 -31.86 24.93 3.79
CA ALA A 179 -32.69 24.96 5.01
C ALA A 179 -33.67 26.15 5.06
N LYS A 180 -33.34 27.29 4.42
CA LYS A 180 -34.26 28.44 4.32
C LYS A 180 -35.36 28.27 3.27
N GLN A 181 -35.12 27.46 2.23
CA GLN A 181 -36.12 27.17 1.20
C GLN A 181 -37.15 26.12 1.64
N SER A 182 -36.81 25.28 2.62
CA SER A 182 -37.71 24.28 3.21
C SER A 182 -38.70 24.82 4.26
N LEU A 183 -38.61 26.09 4.64
CA LEU A 183 -39.45 26.71 5.69
C LEU A 183 -40.48 27.71 5.15
N MET A 184 -40.63 27.85 3.83
CA MET A 184 -41.57 28.76 3.17
C MET A 184 -42.58 28.05 2.24
N THR A 185 -42.80 26.76 2.47
CA THR A 185 -43.92 25.95 1.96
C THR A 185 -44.61 25.28 3.14
#